data_AF-A0A524I3U8-F1
#
_entry.id   AF-A0A524I3U8-F1
#
_cell.length_a   1.000
_cell.length_b   1.000
_cell.length_c   1.000
_cell.angle_alpha   90.00
_cell.angle_beta   90.00
_cell.angle_gamma   90.00
#
_symmetry.space_group_name_H-M   'P 1'
#
loop_
_entity.id
_entity.type
_entity.pdbx_description
1 polymer ?
#
loop_
_entity_poly.entity_id
_entity_poly.type
_entity_poly.pdbx_seq_one_letter_code
_entity_poly.pdbx_strand_id
1 'polypeptide(L)'
;MRSEVWAVLAVVTLLLISSFMIPTGGLEGTELELRRDGETAVLHYSLPGHEHEYPASVVAFPIEQYRHDDITMLFDIGGVDDNSSNPANVQGLIDHLGADLQNIGSSREVEVIDHDALASFFSSGNGTLILASSLWDDIGLCHAAEAWVLAGGLLVSIGHGSIPFTSEMGGTLQLHYSSLDYDGGRDVSTTPFSQAFGWRTVAPSNGLLVKDVLDASGTVLGPIYHRGMDLTTMALIPYGQGAVLVLGGPIDKPFRASMEDVFAWDLARCLEAEVAWAIGEPTFVRVEVGSAGAQGSVALDTVDDSTYSLMGQNLDDTHLVFLHKLVEN
;
A
#
# COMPACT_ATOMS: atom_id res chain seq x y z
N MET A 1 -39.98 -30.72 -23.56
CA MET A 1 -40.00 -29.68 -24.60
C MET A 1 -40.77 -28.39 -24.27
N ARG A 2 -41.75 -28.31 -23.35
CA ARG A 2 -42.39 -27.00 -23.02
C ARG A 2 -41.80 -26.31 -21.79
N SER A 3 -41.44 -27.03 -20.73
CA SER A 3 -40.88 -26.43 -19.50
C SER A 3 -39.42 -26.01 -19.62
N GLU A 4 -38.61 -26.75 -20.37
CA GLU A 4 -37.17 -26.46 -20.55
C GLU A 4 -36.94 -25.15 -21.30
N VAL A 5 -37.78 -24.85 -22.31
CA VAL A 5 -37.70 -23.59 -23.07
C VAL A 5 -38.01 -22.39 -22.19
N TRP A 6 -38.99 -22.50 -21.29
CA TRP A 6 -39.32 -21.43 -20.34
C TRP A 6 -38.23 -21.22 -19.29
N ALA A 7 -37.59 -22.30 -18.82
CA ALA A 7 -36.47 -22.20 -17.88
C ALA A 7 -35.26 -21.50 -18.50
N VAL A 8 -34.89 -21.88 -19.74
CA VAL A 8 -33.80 -21.21 -20.48
C VAL A 8 -34.13 -19.74 -20.71
N LEU A 9 -35.36 -19.42 -21.10
CA LEU A 9 -35.79 -18.03 -21.30
C LEU A 9 -35.69 -17.21 -20.01
N ALA A 10 -36.08 -17.78 -18.87
CA ALA A 10 -36.01 -17.14 -17.57
C ALA A 10 -34.55 -16.88 -17.15
N VAL A 11 -33.65 -17.85 -17.33
CA VAL A 11 -32.21 -17.70 -17.02
C VAL A 11 -31.57 -16.64 -17.92
N VAL A 12 -31.83 -16.66 -19.23
CA VAL A 12 -31.31 -15.65 -20.17
C VAL A 12 -31.85 -14.26 -19.83
N THR A 13 -33.11 -14.15 -19.44
CA THR A 13 -33.71 -12.87 -19.04
C THR A 13 -33.12 -12.36 -17.73
N LEU A 14 -32.86 -13.24 -16.75
CA LEU A 14 -32.17 -12.89 -15.51
C LEU A 14 -30.73 -12.44 -15.75
N LEU A 15 -30.00 -13.11 -16.66
CA LEU A 15 -28.64 -12.72 -17.06
C LEU A 15 -28.64 -11.38 -17.81
N LEU A 16 -29.63 -11.13 -18.67
CA LEU A 16 -29.78 -9.85 -19.36
C LEU A 16 -30.12 -8.73 -18.36
N ILE A 17 -31.12 -8.92 -17.51
CA ILE A 17 -31.49 -7.91 -16.50
C ILE A 17 -30.32 -7.64 -15.56
N SER A 18 -29.58 -8.66 -15.10
CA SER A 18 -28.39 -8.44 -14.27
C SER A 18 -27.28 -7.68 -15.00
N SER A 19 -27.05 -7.93 -16.30
CA SER A 19 -26.10 -7.13 -17.09
C SER A 19 -26.53 -5.68 -17.32
N PHE A 20 -27.84 -5.38 -17.30
CA PHE A 20 -28.37 -4.00 -17.33
C PHE A 20 -28.45 -3.34 -15.95
N MET A 21 -28.33 -4.10 -14.87
CA MET A 21 -28.22 -3.57 -13.50
C MET A 21 -26.77 -3.30 -13.09
N ILE A 22 -25.79 -3.59 -13.96
CA ILE A 22 -24.46 -3.00 -13.85
C ILE A 22 -24.64 -1.50 -14.10
N PRO A 23 -24.34 -0.62 -13.12
CA PRO A 23 -24.47 0.82 -13.33
C PRO A 23 -23.60 1.23 -14.53
N THR A 24 -24.25 1.56 -15.64
CA THR A 24 -23.63 2.20 -16.82
C THR A 24 -23.87 3.71 -16.79
N GLY A 25 -24.10 4.27 -15.59
CA GLY A 25 -24.07 5.70 -15.38
C GLY A 25 -22.69 6.19 -15.78
N GLY A 26 -22.63 7.04 -16.80
CA GLY A 26 -21.38 7.68 -17.20
C GLY A 26 -20.82 8.41 -16.01
N LEU A 27 -19.75 7.86 -15.42
CA LEU A 27 -18.93 8.53 -14.44
C LEU A 27 -18.30 9.70 -15.19
N GLU A 28 -18.66 10.94 -14.84
CA GLU A 28 -17.69 12.02 -14.96
C GLU A 28 -16.42 11.50 -14.26
N GLY A 29 -15.33 11.35 -15.00
CA GLY A 29 -14.14 10.71 -14.48
C GLY A 29 -13.58 11.48 -13.30
N THR A 30 -12.91 10.80 -12.37
CA THR A 30 -12.02 11.48 -11.44
C THR A 30 -10.99 12.26 -12.25
N GLU A 31 -10.89 13.56 -12.01
CA GLU A 31 -9.93 14.43 -12.68
C GLU A 31 -9.01 15.06 -11.65
N LEU A 32 -7.71 14.95 -11.90
CA LEU A 32 -6.65 15.62 -11.17
C LEU A 32 -5.83 16.43 -12.18
N GLU A 33 -5.64 17.71 -11.89
CA GLU A 33 -4.87 18.62 -12.72
C GLU A 33 -4.02 19.52 -11.83
N LEU A 34 -2.70 19.46 -12.00
CA LEU A 34 -1.78 20.37 -11.35
C LEU A 34 -1.59 21.61 -12.24
N ARG A 35 -1.87 22.79 -11.71
CA ARG A 35 -1.65 24.07 -12.39
C ARG A 35 -0.71 24.95 -11.59
N ARG A 36 0.13 25.72 -12.27
CA ARG A 36 0.98 26.73 -11.63
C ARG A 36 0.22 28.07 -11.59
N ASP A 37 0.06 28.63 -10.39
CA ASP A 37 -0.48 29.97 -10.16
C ASP A 37 0.63 30.84 -9.52
N GLY A 38 1.44 31.45 -10.37
CA GLY A 38 2.63 32.20 -9.95
C GLY A 38 3.73 31.29 -9.40
N GLU A 39 4.09 31.48 -8.12
CA GLU A 39 5.10 30.67 -7.43
C GLU A 39 4.51 29.40 -6.79
N THR A 40 3.18 29.29 -6.69
CA THR A 40 2.48 28.18 -6.04
C THR A 40 1.95 27.20 -7.09
N ALA A 41 2.05 25.91 -6.82
CA ALA A 41 1.37 24.88 -7.59
C ALA A 41 0.04 24.56 -6.91
N VAL A 42 -1.02 24.44 -7.69
CA VAL A 42 -2.38 24.21 -7.21
C VAL A 42 -2.91 22.95 -7.87
N LEU A 43 -3.19 21.95 -7.05
CA LEU A 43 -3.87 20.73 -7.49
C LEU A 43 -5.36 20.99 -7.53
N HIS A 44 -5.94 21.05 -8.73
CA HIS A 44 -7.37 21.04 -8.95
C HIS A 44 -7.89 19.61 -9.05
N TYR A 45 -9.05 19.36 -8.46
CA TYR A 45 -9.68 18.05 -8.49
C TYR A 45 -11.17 18.10 -8.79
N SER A 46 -11.67 17.04 -9.42
CA SER A 46 -13.08 16.71 -9.57
C SER A 46 -13.28 15.22 -9.24
N LEU A 47 -14.19 14.93 -8.32
CA LEU A 47 -14.57 13.58 -7.89
C LEU A 47 -16.03 13.30 -8.31
N PRO A 48 -16.32 12.11 -8.86
CA PRO A 48 -17.67 11.77 -9.31
C PRO A 48 -18.67 11.71 -8.16
N GLY A 49 -19.90 12.16 -8.43
CA GLY A 49 -21.02 11.96 -7.49
C GLY A 49 -21.49 10.51 -7.46
N HIS A 50 -22.08 10.11 -6.33
CA HIS A 50 -22.73 8.80 -6.17
C HIS A 50 -24.04 8.91 -5.38
N GLU A 51 -24.95 7.94 -5.52
CA GLU A 51 -26.25 7.98 -4.81
C GLU A 51 -26.09 7.97 -3.28
N HIS A 52 -25.00 7.38 -2.81
CA HIS A 52 -24.60 7.39 -1.41
C HIS A 52 -23.35 8.25 -1.24
N GLU A 53 -23.34 9.05 -0.16
CA GLU A 53 -22.16 9.84 0.20
C GLU A 53 -21.00 8.92 0.53
N TYR A 54 -19.78 9.34 0.17
CA TYR A 54 -18.58 8.60 0.47
C TYR A 54 -17.40 9.49 0.86
N PRO A 55 -16.54 9.02 1.78
CA PRO A 55 -15.33 9.74 2.12
C PRO A 55 -14.25 9.52 1.05
N ALA A 56 -13.61 10.61 0.65
CA ALA A 56 -12.51 10.60 -0.31
C ALA A 56 -11.32 11.42 0.20
N SER A 57 -10.16 11.15 -0.38
CA SER A 57 -8.93 11.91 -0.15
C SER A 57 -8.28 12.26 -1.49
N VAL A 58 -7.84 13.51 -1.60
CA VAL A 58 -7.00 13.98 -2.70
C VAL A 58 -5.64 14.34 -2.11
N VAL A 59 -4.59 13.71 -2.62
CA VAL A 59 -3.26 13.69 -2.05
C VAL A 59 -2.24 14.08 -3.11
N ALA A 60 -1.24 14.86 -2.72
CA ALA A 60 -0.06 15.16 -3.53
C ALA A 60 1.21 15.16 -2.67
N PHE A 61 2.29 14.58 -3.17
CA PHE A 61 3.61 14.65 -2.56
C PHE A 61 4.71 14.56 -3.61
N PRO A 62 5.88 15.18 -3.36
CA PRO A 62 7.03 15.04 -4.24
C PRO A 62 7.65 13.65 -4.10
N ILE A 63 8.10 13.10 -5.23
CA ILE A 63 8.80 11.82 -5.31
C ILE A 63 10.14 11.99 -6.02
N GLU A 64 11.14 11.22 -5.61
CA GLU A 64 12.46 11.20 -6.27
C GLU A 64 12.49 10.29 -7.50
N GLN A 65 11.72 9.20 -7.45
CA GLN A 65 11.73 8.15 -8.47
C GLN A 65 10.30 7.65 -8.72
N TYR A 66 10.03 7.28 -9.96
CA TYR A 66 8.85 6.51 -10.34
C TYR A 66 9.29 5.17 -10.90
N ARG A 67 8.62 4.09 -10.51
CA ARG A 67 8.89 2.76 -11.03
C ARG A 67 7.62 2.15 -11.60
N HIS A 68 7.78 1.27 -12.58
CA HIS A 68 6.65 0.61 -13.20
C HIS A 68 6.83 -0.91 -13.24
N ASP A 69 7.77 -1.39 -12.43
CA ASP A 69 8.10 -2.81 -12.36
C ASP A 69 6.98 -3.56 -11.61
N ASP A 70 6.78 -4.81 -12.01
CA ASP A 70 5.85 -5.71 -11.34
C ASP A 70 6.27 -5.98 -9.90
N ILE A 71 5.30 -6.42 -9.09
CA ILE A 71 5.47 -6.70 -7.68
C ILE A 71 5.76 -8.18 -7.53
N THR A 72 6.94 -8.53 -7.03
CA THR A 72 7.28 -9.91 -6.75
C THR A 72 7.01 -10.24 -5.29
N MET A 73 6.38 -11.37 -5.01
CA MET A 73 6.10 -11.85 -3.67
C MET A 73 6.74 -13.22 -3.45
N LEU A 74 7.49 -13.36 -2.36
CA LEU A 74 8.00 -14.66 -1.95
C LEU A 74 6.86 -15.47 -1.32
N PHE A 75 6.61 -16.65 -1.88
CA PHE A 75 5.73 -17.64 -1.27
C PHE A 75 6.53 -18.85 -0.83
N ASP A 76 6.77 -18.95 0.48
CA ASP A 76 7.44 -20.09 1.08
C ASP A 76 6.44 -20.91 1.92
N ILE A 77 6.43 -22.23 1.67
CA ILE A 77 5.63 -23.21 2.43
C ILE A 77 6.51 -23.85 3.53
N GLY A 78 7.83 -23.72 3.43
CA GLY A 78 8.81 -24.21 4.40
C GLY A 78 8.95 -23.26 5.61
N GLY A 79 9.06 -23.84 6.81
CA GLY A 79 9.49 -23.10 8.00
C GLY A 79 8.51 -22.03 8.49
N VAL A 80 7.38 -22.44 9.06
CA VAL A 80 6.61 -21.52 9.94
C VAL A 80 7.37 -21.40 11.25
N ASP A 81 8.29 -20.44 11.34
CA ASP A 81 8.79 -19.96 12.62
C ASP A 81 7.74 -19.03 13.28
N ASP A 82 7.88 -18.78 14.58
CA ASP A 82 6.94 -17.93 15.34
C ASP A 82 6.93 -16.46 14.85
N ASN A 83 7.86 -16.08 13.97
CA ASN A 83 8.05 -14.72 13.47
C ASN A 83 7.56 -14.52 12.02
N SER A 84 7.10 -15.59 11.37
CA SER A 84 6.66 -15.60 9.98
C SER A 84 5.15 -15.64 9.86
N SER A 85 4.64 -15.06 8.78
CA SER A 85 3.22 -15.14 8.44
C SER A 85 2.85 -16.55 8.01
N ASN A 86 1.65 -17.00 8.37
CA ASN A 86 1.17 -18.31 7.94
C ASN A 86 1.06 -18.35 6.40
N PRO A 87 1.54 -19.39 5.71
CA PRO A 87 1.47 -19.48 4.25
C PRO A 87 0.06 -19.29 3.68
N ALA A 88 -1.00 -19.71 4.38
CA ALA A 88 -2.37 -19.47 3.94
C ALA A 88 -2.75 -17.98 3.93
N ASN A 89 -2.24 -17.20 4.88
CA ASN A 89 -2.47 -15.75 4.94
C ASN A 89 -1.60 -15.02 3.91
N VAL A 90 -0.39 -15.51 3.65
CA VAL A 90 0.49 -15.04 2.57
C VAL A 90 -0.19 -15.25 1.22
N GLN A 91 -0.78 -16.43 0.97
CA GLN A 91 -1.57 -16.68 -0.24
C GLN A 91 -2.77 -15.74 -0.35
N GLY A 92 -3.49 -15.53 0.77
CA GLY A 92 -4.59 -14.57 0.78
C GLY A 92 -4.12 -13.15 0.41
N LEU A 93 -2.97 -12.71 0.92
CA LEU A 93 -2.40 -11.41 0.56
C LEU A 93 -2.05 -11.33 -0.93
N ILE A 94 -1.49 -12.38 -1.53
CA ILE A 94 -1.23 -12.45 -2.98
C ILE A 94 -2.53 -12.23 -3.76
N ASP A 95 -3.57 -12.98 -3.41
CA ASP A 95 -4.86 -12.95 -4.11
C ASP A 95 -5.55 -11.57 -3.96
N HIS A 96 -5.57 -11.02 -2.75
CA HIS A 96 -6.18 -9.73 -2.45
C HIS A 96 -5.40 -8.57 -3.06
N LEU A 97 -4.06 -8.58 -3.01
CA LEU A 97 -3.23 -7.52 -3.59
C LEU A 97 -3.41 -7.46 -5.11
N GLY A 98 -3.41 -8.61 -5.79
CA GLY A 98 -3.68 -8.66 -7.22
C GLY A 98 -5.07 -8.11 -7.59
N ALA A 99 -6.09 -8.44 -6.79
CA ALA A 99 -7.44 -7.91 -6.98
C ALA A 99 -7.50 -6.40 -6.73
N ASP A 100 -6.86 -5.90 -5.68
CA ASP A 100 -6.86 -4.47 -5.34
C ASP A 100 -6.10 -3.63 -6.38
N LEU A 101 -4.95 -4.12 -6.88
CA LEU A 101 -4.22 -3.47 -7.99
C LEU A 101 -5.11 -3.39 -9.25
N GLN A 102 -5.83 -4.46 -9.58
CA GLN A 102 -6.77 -4.46 -10.68
C GLN A 102 -7.93 -3.47 -10.45
N ASN A 103 -8.47 -3.42 -9.23
CA ASN A 103 -9.59 -2.54 -8.87
C ASN A 103 -9.22 -1.05 -8.97
N ILE A 104 -7.98 -0.70 -8.63
CA ILE A 104 -7.47 0.68 -8.78
C ILE A 104 -6.98 1.00 -10.20
N GLY A 105 -7.06 0.03 -11.12
CA GLY A 105 -6.63 0.20 -12.51
C GLY A 105 -5.11 0.26 -12.70
N SER A 106 -4.34 -0.27 -11.74
CA SER A 106 -2.89 -0.42 -11.87
C SER A 106 -2.56 -1.37 -13.02
N SER A 107 -1.47 -1.09 -13.71
CA SER A 107 -0.90 -1.98 -14.72
C SER A 107 0.15 -2.95 -14.15
N ARG A 108 0.44 -2.88 -12.85
CA ARG A 108 1.36 -3.79 -12.18
C ARG A 108 0.68 -5.12 -11.89
N GLU A 109 1.43 -6.20 -12.08
CA GLU A 109 0.99 -7.54 -11.71
C GLU A 109 1.73 -8.04 -10.45
N VAL A 110 1.13 -9.02 -9.77
CA VAL A 110 1.76 -9.74 -8.67
C VAL A 110 2.35 -11.04 -9.20
N GLU A 111 3.68 -11.13 -9.25
CA GLU A 111 4.40 -12.36 -9.55
C GLU A 111 4.75 -13.09 -8.26
N VAL A 112 4.60 -14.42 -8.25
CA VAL A 112 4.96 -15.26 -7.10
C VAL A 112 6.22 -16.04 -7.41
N ILE A 113 7.21 -15.93 -6.54
CA ILE A 113 8.45 -16.70 -6.61
C ILE A 113 8.60 -17.60 -5.38
N ASP A 114 9.40 -18.66 -5.53
CA ASP A 114 9.86 -19.49 -4.43
C ASP A 114 11.27 -19.09 -3.96
N HIS A 115 11.75 -19.78 -2.94
CA HIS A 115 13.07 -19.55 -2.36
C HIS A 115 14.22 -19.77 -3.36
N ASP A 116 14.08 -20.72 -4.29
CA ASP A 116 15.13 -21.05 -5.27
C ASP A 116 15.32 -19.95 -6.32
N ALA A 117 14.27 -19.15 -6.58
CA ALA A 117 14.32 -18.04 -7.52
C ALA A 117 14.94 -16.75 -6.93
N LEU A 118 15.08 -16.62 -5.62
CA LEU A 118 15.54 -15.38 -4.95
C LEU A 118 16.92 -14.92 -5.43
N ALA A 119 17.88 -15.83 -5.57
CA ALA A 119 19.22 -15.46 -6.02
C ALA A 119 19.22 -14.89 -7.45
N SER A 120 18.36 -15.42 -8.32
CA SER A 120 18.16 -14.91 -9.67
C SER A 120 17.47 -13.55 -9.65
N PHE A 121 16.44 -13.39 -8.80
CA PHE A 121 15.74 -12.13 -8.62
C PHE A 121 16.68 -11.01 -8.14
N PHE A 122 17.49 -11.24 -7.12
CA PHE A 122 18.46 -10.24 -6.64
C PHE A 122 19.53 -9.87 -7.68
N SER A 123 19.75 -10.75 -8.66
CA SER A 123 20.71 -10.51 -9.75
C SER A 123 20.11 -9.77 -10.95
N SER A 124 18.78 -9.64 -11.06
CA SER A 124 18.11 -9.02 -12.22
C SER A 124 18.15 -7.50 -12.20
N GLY A 125 18.39 -6.88 -11.04
CA GLY A 125 18.50 -5.43 -10.87
C GLY A 125 17.38 -4.85 -10.02
N ASN A 126 16.87 -3.67 -10.39
CA ASN A 126 15.80 -2.98 -9.66
C ASN A 126 14.48 -3.77 -9.72
N GLY A 127 13.72 -3.75 -8.63
CA GLY A 127 12.40 -4.38 -8.54
C GLY A 127 11.79 -4.20 -7.16
N THR A 128 10.59 -4.75 -6.96
CA THR A 128 9.88 -4.77 -5.68
C THR A 128 9.73 -6.20 -5.20
N LEU A 129 10.17 -6.49 -3.97
CA LEU A 129 10.00 -7.78 -3.32
C LEU A 129 9.20 -7.64 -2.04
N ILE A 130 8.10 -8.38 -1.92
CA ILE A 130 7.33 -8.50 -0.68
C ILE A 130 7.77 -9.78 0.04
N LEU A 131 8.23 -9.60 1.28
CA LEU A 131 8.57 -10.67 2.22
C LEU A 131 7.63 -10.62 3.42
N ALA A 132 6.98 -11.74 3.70
CA ALA A 132 6.15 -11.95 4.90
C ALA A 132 6.65 -13.16 5.74
N SER A 133 7.80 -13.71 5.38
CA SER A 133 8.48 -14.84 6.00
C SER A 133 9.96 -14.52 6.24
N SER A 134 10.59 -15.29 7.13
CA SER A 134 12.01 -15.17 7.44
C SER A 134 12.91 -15.76 6.35
N LEU A 135 14.05 -15.11 6.11
CA LEU A 135 15.17 -15.66 5.33
C LEU A 135 16.41 -15.90 6.21
N TRP A 136 16.28 -15.80 7.53
CA TRP A 136 17.43 -15.75 8.44
C TRP A 136 18.27 -17.03 8.45
N ASP A 137 17.71 -18.14 8.00
CA ASP A 137 18.42 -19.42 7.88
C ASP A 137 19.41 -19.47 6.70
N ASP A 138 19.31 -18.53 5.74
CA ASP A 138 20.23 -18.41 4.60
C ASP A 138 20.96 -17.06 4.61
N ILE A 139 22.09 -17.03 5.33
CA ILE A 139 22.98 -15.87 5.43
C ILE A 139 23.44 -15.37 4.05
N GLY A 140 23.59 -16.28 3.07
CA GLY A 140 23.97 -15.91 1.70
C GLY A 140 22.90 -15.05 1.05
N LEU A 141 21.63 -15.45 1.18
CA LEU A 141 20.49 -14.67 0.71
C LEU A 141 20.28 -13.39 1.52
N CYS A 142 20.52 -13.40 2.83
CA CYS A 142 20.49 -12.19 3.65
C CYS A 142 21.41 -11.09 3.11
N HIS A 143 22.67 -11.43 2.83
CA HIS A 143 23.63 -10.50 2.25
C HIS A 143 23.29 -10.10 0.81
N ALA A 144 22.75 -11.03 0.01
CA ALA A 144 22.31 -10.73 -1.35
C ALA A 144 21.14 -9.74 -1.35
N ALA A 145 20.16 -9.93 -0.47
CA ALA A 145 19.04 -9.02 -0.28
C ALA A 145 19.51 -7.63 0.17
N GLU A 146 20.44 -7.55 1.13
CA GLU A 146 20.99 -6.27 1.58
C GLU A 146 21.68 -5.52 0.43
N ALA A 147 22.55 -6.21 -0.32
CA ALA A 147 23.25 -5.63 -1.45
C ALA A 147 22.29 -5.18 -2.56
N TRP A 148 21.22 -5.95 -2.79
CA TRP A 148 20.17 -5.65 -3.76
C TRP A 148 19.38 -4.38 -3.37
N VAL A 149 18.95 -4.25 -2.11
CA VAL A 149 18.29 -3.02 -1.63
C VAL A 149 19.25 -1.83 -1.73
N LEU A 150 20.50 -1.96 -1.28
CA LEU A 150 21.50 -0.89 -1.38
C LEU A 150 21.72 -0.41 -2.83
N ALA A 151 21.60 -1.32 -3.80
CA ALA A 151 21.76 -1.03 -5.22
C ALA A 151 20.52 -0.40 -5.88
N GLY A 152 19.38 -0.38 -5.19
CA GLY A 152 18.15 0.22 -5.70
C GLY A 152 16.88 -0.56 -5.43
N GLY A 153 16.92 -1.81 -4.93
CA GLY A 153 15.72 -2.62 -4.68
C GLY A 153 14.74 -2.00 -3.68
N LEU A 154 13.44 -2.29 -3.84
CA LEU A 154 12.41 -1.99 -2.84
C LEU A 154 12.03 -3.27 -2.11
N LEU A 155 12.40 -3.37 -0.83
CA LEU A 155 11.93 -4.44 0.05
C LEU A 155 10.67 -4.00 0.78
N VAL A 156 9.56 -4.70 0.59
CA VAL A 156 8.38 -4.60 1.44
C VAL A 156 8.44 -5.73 2.47
N SER A 157 8.58 -5.37 3.74
CA SER A 157 8.65 -6.32 4.84
C SER A 157 7.37 -6.28 5.66
N ILE A 158 6.79 -7.44 5.94
CA ILE A 158 5.63 -7.59 6.83
C ILE A 158 6.05 -8.43 8.04
N GLY A 159 6.06 -7.81 9.22
CA GLY A 159 6.43 -8.46 10.49
C GLY A 159 7.94 -8.56 10.76
N HIS A 160 8.29 -9.02 11.96
CA HIS A 160 9.64 -8.94 12.51
C HIS A 160 10.68 -9.77 11.74
N GLY A 161 10.33 -10.98 11.30
CA GLY A 161 11.29 -11.89 10.64
C GLY A 161 11.59 -11.55 9.18
N SER A 162 10.83 -10.66 8.54
CA SER A 162 10.88 -10.50 7.09
C SER A 162 11.94 -9.52 6.58
N ILE A 163 12.70 -8.89 7.47
CA ILE A 163 13.89 -8.11 7.09
C ILE A 163 15.11 -9.02 7.26
N PRO A 164 15.78 -9.41 6.17
CA PRO A 164 16.82 -10.44 6.25
C PRO A 164 18.20 -9.90 6.65
N PHE A 165 18.38 -8.58 6.77
CA PHE A 165 19.65 -7.92 7.06
C PHE A 165 19.57 -7.01 8.29
N THR A 166 18.90 -7.48 9.34
CA THR A 166 18.94 -6.81 10.64
C THR A 166 20.33 -6.94 11.27
N SER A 167 20.63 -6.06 12.24
CA SER A 167 21.88 -6.15 13.02
C SER A 167 22.13 -7.50 13.69
N GLU A 168 21.06 -8.23 14.03
CA GLU A 168 21.13 -9.59 14.60
C GLU A 168 21.67 -10.61 13.58
N MET A 169 21.40 -10.37 12.31
CA MET A 169 21.85 -11.19 11.18
C MET A 169 23.16 -10.70 10.56
N GLY A 170 23.83 -9.74 11.20
CA GLY A 170 25.08 -9.15 10.71
C GLY A 170 24.90 -8.08 9.63
N GLY A 171 23.67 -7.65 9.35
CA GLY A 171 23.39 -6.47 8.53
C GLY A 171 23.49 -5.16 9.33
N THR A 172 23.16 -4.03 8.71
CA THR A 172 23.30 -2.72 9.37
C THR A 172 21.99 -2.09 9.84
N LEU A 173 20.84 -2.62 9.43
CA LEU A 173 19.55 -2.06 9.79
C LEU A 173 19.15 -2.49 11.21
N GLN A 174 18.85 -1.53 12.07
CA GLN A 174 18.39 -1.79 13.43
C GLN A 174 16.94 -1.33 13.58
N LEU A 175 16.02 -2.30 13.65
CA LEU A 175 14.60 -2.07 13.88
C LEU A 175 14.10 -3.09 14.87
N HIS A 176 13.43 -2.61 15.92
CA HIS A 176 12.80 -3.48 16.89
C HIS A 176 11.28 -3.45 16.74
N TYR A 177 10.68 -4.59 17.08
CA TYR A 177 9.24 -4.79 17.10
C TYR A 177 8.79 -5.02 18.52
N SER A 178 7.56 -4.60 18.82
CA SER A 178 6.90 -4.89 20.10
C SER A 178 5.43 -5.20 19.85
N SER A 179 4.84 -6.00 20.76
CA SER A 179 3.42 -6.31 20.73
C SER A 179 2.59 -5.03 20.66
N LEU A 180 1.59 -5.04 19.77
CA LEU A 180 0.69 -3.92 19.52
C LEU A 180 -0.77 -4.40 19.57
N ASP A 181 -1.21 -4.76 20.77
CA ASP A 181 -2.60 -5.17 21.00
C ASP A 181 -3.58 -4.00 20.79
N TYR A 182 -4.62 -4.23 19.99
CA TYR A 182 -5.67 -3.23 19.78
C TYR A 182 -6.54 -3.03 21.03
N ASP A 183 -6.49 -1.83 21.61
CA ASP A 183 -7.22 -1.46 22.83
C ASP A 183 -8.42 -0.54 22.59
N GLY A 184 -8.95 -0.54 21.36
CA GLY A 184 -10.04 0.35 20.97
C GLY A 184 -9.57 1.71 20.42
N GLY A 185 -8.29 1.83 20.04
CA GLY A 185 -7.75 3.04 19.43
C GLY A 185 -7.45 4.15 20.43
N ARG A 186 -7.11 3.80 21.68
CA ARG A 186 -6.73 4.79 22.70
C ARG A 186 -5.31 5.27 22.49
N ASP A 187 -5.00 6.50 22.86
CA ASP A 187 -3.66 7.08 22.76
C ASP A 187 -2.97 6.81 21.41
N VAL A 188 -3.72 7.01 20.33
CA VAL A 188 -3.25 6.92 18.94
C VAL A 188 -3.15 8.32 18.39
N SER A 189 -1.98 8.68 17.86
CA SER A 189 -1.80 9.85 17.03
C SER A 189 -1.69 9.44 15.55
N THR A 190 -1.96 10.39 14.67
CA THR A 190 -1.95 10.17 13.23
C THR A 190 -0.82 10.98 12.61
N THR A 191 -0.14 10.40 11.64
CA THR A 191 0.85 11.06 10.80
C THR A 191 0.18 11.69 9.57
N PRO A 192 0.82 12.67 8.90
CA PRO A 192 0.33 13.22 7.65
C PRO A 192 -0.02 12.14 6.61
N PHE A 193 0.84 11.12 6.44
CA PHE A 193 0.56 9.98 5.55
C PHE A 193 -0.66 9.17 5.99
N SER A 194 -0.78 8.82 7.27
CA SER A 194 -1.94 8.09 7.78
C SER A 194 -3.25 8.86 7.61
N GLN A 195 -3.21 10.19 7.70
CA GLN A 195 -4.37 11.03 7.45
C GLN A 195 -4.67 11.15 5.95
N ALA A 196 -3.64 11.33 5.12
CA ALA A 196 -3.78 11.47 3.68
C ALA A 196 -4.37 10.21 3.04
N PHE A 197 -3.88 9.03 3.43
CA PHE A 197 -4.29 7.78 2.79
C PHE A 197 -5.36 6.99 3.55
N GLY A 198 -5.56 7.27 4.85
CA GLY A 198 -6.55 6.56 5.64
C GLY A 198 -6.22 5.08 5.79
N TRP A 199 -4.95 4.76 6.09
CA TRP A 199 -4.47 3.38 6.22
C TRP A 199 -5.39 2.51 7.09
N ARG A 200 -5.67 1.31 6.59
CA ARG A 200 -6.57 0.34 7.20
C ARG A 200 -5.86 -0.54 8.22
N THR A 201 -4.55 -0.66 8.12
CA THR A 201 -3.70 -1.36 9.08
C THR A 201 -3.62 -0.55 10.38
N VAL A 202 -4.58 -0.83 11.27
CA VAL A 202 -4.72 -0.10 12.52
C VAL A 202 -3.91 -0.76 13.64
N ALA A 203 -3.97 -2.08 13.84
CA ALA A 203 -3.18 -2.73 14.90
C ALA A 203 -2.79 -4.16 14.52
N PRO A 204 -1.66 -4.34 13.81
CA PRO A 204 -1.04 -5.65 13.63
C PRO A 204 -0.53 -6.18 14.98
N SER A 205 -0.29 -7.49 15.09
CA SER A 205 0.17 -8.10 16.35
C SER A 205 1.47 -7.51 16.89
N ASN A 206 2.37 -7.05 16.03
CA ASN A 206 3.53 -6.27 16.44
C ASN A 206 3.66 -5.00 15.60
N GLY A 207 3.97 -3.89 16.28
CA GLY A 207 4.34 -2.61 15.69
C GLY A 207 5.84 -2.34 15.77
N LEU A 208 6.29 -1.38 14.98
CA LEU A 208 7.68 -0.94 14.90
C LEU A 208 7.96 0.18 15.88
N LEU A 209 9.13 0.16 16.53
CA LEU A 209 9.54 1.28 17.37
C LEU A 209 9.80 2.53 16.51
N VAL A 210 9.04 3.59 16.76
CA VAL A 210 9.15 4.88 16.05
C VAL A 210 10.57 5.45 16.16
N LYS A 211 11.21 5.29 17.32
CA LYS A 211 12.57 5.75 17.53
C LYS A 211 13.54 5.14 16.51
N ASP A 212 13.46 3.83 16.29
CA ASP A 212 14.39 3.14 15.39
C ASP A 212 14.19 3.58 13.94
N VAL A 213 12.93 3.81 13.54
CA VAL A 213 12.60 4.37 12.22
C VAL A 213 13.28 5.72 12.04
N LEU A 214 13.18 6.62 13.03
CA LEU A 214 13.78 7.95 12.96
C LEU A 214 15.31 7.91 13.03
N ASP A 215 15.88 7.03 13.86
CA ASP A 215 17.33 6.84 13.97
C ASP A 215 17.93 6.31 12.64
N ALA A 216 17.13 5.54 11.88
CA ALA A 216 17.45 5.10 10.52
C ALA A 216 17.14 6.15 9.43
N SER A 217 16.85 7.41 9.80
CA SER A 217 16.41 8.48 8.87
C SER A 217 15.17 8.13 8.05
N GLY A 218 14.33 7.24 8.57
CA GLY A 218 13.06 6.83 7.98
C GLY A 218 11.91 7.79 8.27
N THR A 219 10.79 7.54 7.60
CA THR A 219 9.53 8.25 7.75
C THR A 219 8.47 7.33 8.33
N VAL A 220 7.76 7.81 9.35
CA VAL A 220 6.62 7.08 9.92
C VAL A 220 5.38 7.32 9.06
N LEU A 221 4.87 6.25 8.45
CA LEU A 221 3.72 6.33 7.53
C LEU A 221 2.40 6.01 8.24
N GLY A 222 2.42 5.03 9.14
CA GLY A 222 1.26 4.53 9.87
C GLY A 222 0.85 5.41 11.06
N PRO A 223 -0.32 5.15 11.68
CA PRO A 223 -0.66 5.69 13.00
C PRO A 223 0.43 5.35 14.04
N ILE A 224 0.53 6.21 15.05
CA ILE A 224 1.48 6.05 16.17
C ILE A 224 0.70 5.75 17.46
N TYR A 225 1.09 4.67 18.12
CA TYR A 225 0.52 4.18 19.37
C TYR A 225 1.45 4.49 20.54
N HIS A 226 0.93 5.18 21.55
CA HIS A 226 1.69 5.55 22.74
C HIS A 226 1.45 4.53 23.87
N ARG A 227 2.30 3.50 23.96
CA ARG A 227 2.15 2.34 24.89
C ARG A 227 3.34 2.18 25.84
N GLY A 228 3.80 3.29 26.42
CA GLY A 228 5.06 3.35 27.18
C GLY A 228 6.30 3.43 26.29
N MET A 229 6.16 3.05 25.02
CA MET A 229 7.00 3.39 23.88
C MET A 229 6.10 3.75 22.69
N ASP A 230 6.65 4.50 21.74
CA ASP A 230 5.95 4.89 20.53
C ASP A 230 6.13 3.82 19.47
N LEU A 231 5.01 3.23 19.03
CA LEU A 231 4.97 2.18 18.03
C LEU A 231 4.19 2.64 16.79
N THR A 232 4.63 2.25 15.59
CA THR A 232 3.90 2.49 14.35
C THR A 232 3.58 1.20 13.61
N THR A 233 2.52 1.22 12.80
CA THR A 233 2.13 0.07 11.98
C THR A 233 2.83 0.03 10.63
N MET A 234 3.39 1.15 10.17
CA MET A 234 3.99 1.26 8.85
C MET A 234 5.05 2.36 8.82
N ALA A 235 6.19 2.08 8.19
CA ALA A 235 7.29 3.01 8.05
C ALA A 235 8.02 2.81 6.72
N LEU A 236 8.71 3.85 6.27
CA LEU A 236 9.61 3.84 5.12
C LEU A 236 11.02 4.15 5.59
N ILE A 237 12.00 3.37 5.16
CA ILE A 237 13.40 3.56 5.51
C ILE A 237 14.23 3.63 4.22
N PRO A 238 14.77 4.79 3.87
CA PRO A 238 15.73 4.90 2.79
C PRO A 238 16.97 4.04 3.09
N TYR A 239 17.44 3.27 2.10
CA TYR A 239 18.57 2.36 2.32
C TYR A 239 19.45 2.26 1.07
N GLY A 240 20.52 3.05 1.05
CA GLY A 240 21.39 3.18 -0.14
C GLY A 240 20.66 3.91 -1.27
N GLN A 241 20.55 3.27 -2.43
CA GLN A 241 19.74 3.76 -3.55
C GLN A 241 18.32 3.16 -3.56
N GLY A 242 18.04 2.21 -2.66
CA GLY A 242 16.76 1.57 -2.50
C GLY A 242 16.03 2.03 -1.24
N ALA A 243 15.02 1.27 -0.87
CA ALA A 243 14.24 1.53 0.34
C ALA A 243 13.67 0.24 0.94
N VAL A 244 13.35 0.31 2.23
CA VAL A 244 12.61 -0.72 2.95
C VAL A 244 11.28 -0.11 3.39
N LEU A 245 10.18 -0.58 2.80
CA LEU A 245 8.84 -0.32 3.29
C LEU A 245 8.48 -1.39 4.31
N VAL A 246 8.31 -0.98 5.57
CA VAL A 246 8.11 -1.92 6.67
C VAL A 246 6.71 -1.78 7.20
N LEU A 247 6.02 -2.92 7.32
CA LEU A 247 4.72 -3.05 7.95
C LEU A 247 4.88 -3.90 9.22
N GLY A 248 4.08 -3.55 10.22
CA GLY A 248 3.92 -4.41 11.39
C GLY A 248 3.39 -5.80 10.99
N GLY A 249 3.39 -6.75 11.90
CA GLY A 249 2.98 -8.12 11.58
C GLY A 249 3.27 -9.11 12.71
N PRO A 250 3.23 -10.42 12.44
CA PRO A 250 2.99 -11.08 11.14
C PRO A 250 1.54 -10.91 10.64
N ILE A 251 1.23 -11.42 9.44
CA ILE A 251 -0.16 -11.53 8.95
C ILE A 251 -0.84 -12.68 9.72
N ASP A 252 -1.72 -12.36 10.66
CA ASP A 252 -2.40 -13.33 11.50
C ASP A 252 -3.93 -13.19 11.53
N LYS A 253 -4.59 -14.16 12.18
CA LYS A 253 -6.05 -14.24 12.30
C LYS A 253 -6.50 -13.97 13.73
N PRO A 254 -7.66 -13.35 13.95
CA PRO A 254 -8.33 -12.34 13.14
C PRO A 254 -8.16 -10.95 13.76
N PHE A 255 -7.81 -9.97 12.93
CA PHE A 255 -8.18 -8.58 13.16
C PHE A 255 -9.71 -8.44 12.98
N ARG A 256 -10.30 -7.27 13.25
CA ARG A 256 -11.75 -7.07 13.01
C ARG A 256 -12.18 -7.28 11.54
N ALA A 257 -11.20 -7.38 10.64
CA ALA A 257 -11.28 -7.79 9.24
C ALA A 257 -10.20 -8.84 8.94
N SER A 258 -10.21 -9.42 7.75
CA SER A 258 -9.12 -10.24 7.22
C SER A 258 -7.85 -9.37 7.11
N MET A 259 -6.77 -9.75 7.80
CA MET A 259 -5.56 -8.92 7.88
C MET A 259 -4.81 -8.88 6.54
N GLU A 260 -4.84 -10.00 5.81
CA GLU A 260 -4.33 -10.09 4.46
C GLU A 260 -5.01 -9.12 3.47
N ASP A 261 -6.34 -8.96 3.57
CA ASP A 261 -7.12 -8.02 2.76
C ASP A 261 -6.82 -6.56 3.14
N VAL A 262 -6.67 -6.28 4.43
CA VAL A 262 -6.29 -4.96 4.94
C VAL A 262 -4.89 -4.54 4.45
N PHE A 263 -3.91 -5.46 4.50
CA PHE A 263 -2.58 -5.20 3.97
C PHE A 263 -2.58 -5.02 2.45
N ALA A 264 -3.32 -5.85 1.73
CA ALA A 264 -3.46 -5.72 0.27
C ALA A 264 -3.93 -4.31 -0.12
N TRP A 265 -4.97 -3.83 0.55
CA TRP A 265 -5.55 -2.51 0.27
C TRP A 265 -4.56 -1.37 0.50
N ASP A 266 -3.84 -1.40 1.64
CA ASP A 266 -2.83 -0.41 2.00
C ASP A 266 -1.63 -0.46 1.04
N LEU A 267 -1.15 -1.67 0.74
CA LEU A 267 0.00 -1.89 -0.14
C LEU A 267 -0.28 -1.48 -1.57
N ALA A 268 -1.44 -1.84 -2.14
CA ALA A 268 -1.81 -1.45 -3.50
C ALA A 268 -1.71 0.07 -3.68
N ARG A 269 -2.24 0.83 -2.72
CA ARG A 269 -2.21 2.30 -2.73
C ARG A 269 -0.83 2.87 -2.49
N CYS A 270 -0.10 2.32 -1.52
CA CYS A 270 1.25 2.74 -1.18
C CYS A 270 2.21 2.55 -2.36
N LEU A 271 2.14 1.38 -3.01
CA LEU A 271 2.98 1.02 -4.14
C LEU A 271 2.58 1.81 -5.40
N GLU A 272 1.29 1.89 -5.73
CA GLU A 272 0.82 2.66 -6.90
C GLU A 272 1.14 4.15 -6.77
N ALA A 273 0.97 4.72 -5.57
CA ALA A 273 1.27 6.12 -5.33
C ALA A 273 2.77 6.43 -5.17
N GLU A 274 3.66 5.44 -5.21
CA GLU A 274 5.11 5.60 -4.99
C GLU A 274 5.48 6.22 -3.65
N VAL A 275 4.75 5.86 -2.59
CA VAL A 275 5.07 6.35 -1.23
C VAL A 275 6.50 5.98 -0.84
N ALA A 276 7.02 4.86 -1.34
CA ALA A 276 8.39 4.40 -1.10
C ALA A 276 9.48 5.39 -1.58
N TRP A 277 9.14 6.32 -2.47
CA TRP A 277 10.06 7.32 -3.02
C TRP A 277 9.67 8.75 -2.65
N ALA A 278 8.79 8.92 -1.68
CA ALA A 278 8.38 10.23 -1.21
C ALA A 278 9.55 10.96 -0.53
N ILE A 279 9.78 12.21 -0.92
CA ILE A 279 10.85 13.07 -0.36
C ILE A 279 10.31 14.19 0.54
N GLY A 280 9.01 14.18 0.83
CA GLY A 280 8.35 15.18 1.66
C GLY A 280 7.00 14.69 2.19
N GLU A 281 6.42 15.48 3.09
CA GLU A 281 5.09 15.19 3.62
C GLU A 281 4.00 15.40 2.55
N PRO A 282 2.92 14.60 2.59
CA PRO A 282 1.80 14.79 1.69
C PRO A 282 1.01 16.03 2.04
N THR A 283 0.68 16.79 1.00
CA THR A 283 -0.39 17.79 1.06
C THR A 283 -1.69 17.11 0.64
N PHE A 284 -2.75 17.24 1.42
CA PHE A 284 -3.99 16.54 1.13
C PHE A 284 -5.24 17.29 1.61
N VAL A 285 -6.38 16.91 1.04
CA VAL A 285 -7.71 17.29 1.52
C VAL A 285 -8.59 16.06 1.63
N ARG A 286 -9.34 15.97 2.73
CA ARG A 286 -10.42 15.00 2.90
C ARG A 286 -11.74 15.64 2.52
N VAL A 287 -12.53 14.92 1.74
CA VAL A 287 -13.77 15.40 1.16
C VAL A 287 -14.85 14.36 1.39
N GLU A 288 -16.01 14.78 1.91
CA GLU A 288 -17.22 13.96 1.86
C GLU A 288 -17.90 14.23 0.51
N VAL A 289 -17.93 13.23 -0.36
CA VAL A 289 -18.44 13.38 -1.72
C VAL A 289 -19.92 13.03 -1.74
N GLY A 290 -20.75 14.04 -2.01
CA GLY A 290 -22.19 13.87 -2.14
C GLY A 290 -22.62 13.43 -3.54
N SER A 291 -23.94 13.38 -3.75
CA SER A 291 -24.53 12.97 -5.02
C SER A 291 -24.25 13.88 -6.22
N ALA A 292 -23.83 15.13 -5.96
CA ALA A 292 -23.40 16.06 -6.99
C ALA A 292 -21.91 15.93 -7.36
N GLY A 293 -21.17 15.04 -6.69
CA GLY A 293 -19.71 15.00 -6.77
C GLY A 293 -19.06 16.08 -5.91
N ALA A 294 -17.75 16.21 -6.03
CA ALA A 294 -16.99 17.23 -5.33
C ALA A 294 -15.90 17.82 -6.22
N GLN A 295 -15.75 19.15 -6.15
CA GLN A 295 -14.70 19.88 -6.87
C GLN A 295 -14.00 20.83 -5.92
N GLY A 296 -12.71 21.03 -6.14
CA GLY A 296 -11.94 21.95 -5.31
C GLY A 296 -10.50 22.06 -5.76
N SER A 297 -9.69 22.65 -4.89
CA SER A 297 -8.27 22.82 -5.14
C SER A 297 -7.48 22.83 -3.84
N VAL A 298 -6.24 22.34 -3.91
CA VAL A 298 -5.28 22.35 -2.80
C VAL A 298 -4.00 23.03 -3.28
N ALA A 299 -3.55 24.05 -2.55
CA ALA A 299 -2.26 24.68 -2.80
C ALA A 299 -1.16 23.76 -2.28
N LEU A 300 -0.15 23.53 -3.10
CA LEU A 300 1.05 22.77 -2.77
C LEU A 300 2.19 23.74 -2.49
N ASP A 301 2.92 23.49 -1.41
CA ASP A 301 4.22 24.11 -1.22
C ASP A 301 5.16 23.54 -2.29
N THR A 302 5.55 24.40 -3.25
CA THR A 302 6.32 24.01 -4.42
C THR A 302 7.77 23.80 -4.06
N VAL A 303 8.30 22.66 -4.52
CA VAL A 303 9.74 22.47 -4.71
C VAL A 303 9.96 22.53 -6.23
N ASP A 304 10.77 23.49 -6.70
CA ASP A 304 11.09 23.63 -8.13
C ASP A 304 11.76 22.31 -8.63
N ASP A 305 11.49 21.94 -9.89
CA ASP A 305 12.03 20.78 -10.60
C ASP A 305 11.74 19.39 -9.96
N SER A 306 10.63 19.23 -9.23
CA SER A 306 10.23 17.96 -8.61
C SER A 306 9.09 17.27 -9.35
N THR A 307 9.14 15.94 -9.43
CA THR A 307 8.01 15.11 -9.87
C THR A 307 7.04 14.90 -8.72
N TYR A 308 5.75 15.11 -8.96
CA TYR A 308 4.70 14.91 -7.97
C TYR A 308 3.89 13.65 -8.25
N SER A 309 3.66 12.86 -7.21
CA SER A 309 2.63 11.82 -7.18
C SER A 309 1.31 12.45 -6.76
N LEU A 310 0.31 12.39 -7.64
CA LEU A 310 -1.04 12.91 -7.41
C LEU A 310 -2.01 11.74 -7.34
N MET A 311 -2.85 11.74 -6.31
CA MET A 311 -3.78 10.64 -6.08
C MET A 311 -5.14 11.17 -5.63
N GLY A 312 -6.21 10.62 -6.19
CA GLY A 312 -7.59 10.85 -5.77
C GLY A 312 -8.20 9.49 -5.49
N GLN A 313 -8.61 9.24 -4.24
CA GLN A 313 -9.08 7.93 -3.81
C GLN A 313 -10.33 8.03 -2.92
N ASN A 314 -11.21 7.05 -3.00
CA ASN A 314 -12.16 6.80 -1.92
C ASN A 314 -11.46 6.11 -0.73
N LEU A 315 -12.04 6.30 0.45
CA LEU A 315 -11.58 5.68 1.69
C LEU A 315 -12.47 4.51 2.14
N ASP A 316 -13.45 4.12 1.31
CA ASP A 316 -14.36 2.98 1.55
C ASP A 316 -14.17 1.86 0.50
N ASP A 317 -14.94 0.76 0.62
CA ASP A 317 -14.89 -0.39 -0.30
C ASP A 317 -15.93 -0.35 -1.41
N THR A 318 -16.84 0.62 -1.36
CA THR A 318 -18.09 0.59 -2.12
C THR A 318 -18.04 1.39 -3.40
N HIS A 319 -16.99 2.19 -3.61
CA HIS A 319 -16.87 3.09 -4.74
C HIS A 319 -15.58 2.83 -5.52
N LEU A 320 -15.64 2.87 -6.85
CA LEU A 320 -14.46 2.75 -7.71
C LEU A 320 -13.96 4.17 -8.02
N VAL A 321 -13.34 4.80 -7.03
CA VAL A 321 -12.71 6.11 -7.20
C VAL A 321 -11.25 5.95 -6.88
N PHE A 322 -10.46 5.76 -7.94
CA PHE A 322 -9.02 5.84 -7.88
C PHE A 322 -8.50 6.49 -9.15
N LEU A 323 -7.68 7.53 -8.98
CA LEU A 323 -6.87 8.08 -10.05
C LEU A 323 -5.50 8.40 -9.49
N HIS A 324 -4.47 7.84 -10.11
CA HIS A 324 -3.09 8.23 -9.88
C HIS A 324 -2.52 8.91 -11.13
N LYS A 325 -1.73 9.96 -10.93
CA LYS A 325 -1.01 10.68 -11.99
C LYS A 325 0.34 11.13 -11.48
N LEU A 326 1.33 11.07 -12.37
CA LEU A 326 2.60 11.76 -12.18
C LEU A 326 2.61 13.04 -12.97
N VAL A 327 3.14 14.10 -12.36
CA VAL A 327 3.31 15.39 -13.03
C VAL A 327 4.70 15.94 -12.71
N GLU A 328 5.45 16.26 -13.76
CA GLU A 328 6.69 17.05 -13.66
C GLU A 328 6.30 18.54 -13.58
N ASN A 329 6.82 19.25 -12.58
CA ASN A 329 6.60 20.69 -12.37
C ASN A 329 7.73 21.55 -12.95
#